data_AF-A0AAU8JD02-F1
#
_entry.id   AF-A0AAU8JD02-F1
#
_cell.length_a   1.000
_cell.length_b   1.000
_cell.length_c   1.000
_cell.angle_alpha   90.00
_cell.angle_beta   90.00
_cell.angle_gamma   90.00
#
_symmetry.space_group_name_H-M   'P 1'
#
loop_
_entity.id
_entity.type
_entity.pdbx_description
1 polymer ?
#
loop_
_entity_poly.entity_id
_entity_poly.type
_entity_poly.pdbx_seq_one_letter_code
_entity_poly.pdbx_strand_id
1 'polypeptide(L)'
;MEKTYEAPGQVLYKSRHSLRDRSGNAWQLIFFKRSTDTEVLSISLRLVGFPGVVEVAHPQPLKLITDSGEFIAEDMFAQESPAPNVGQYDLEDILFDLPTTGSIRLLIPNEKNDYPLRLPPSLVLEWQNLVNF
;
A
#
# COMPACT_ATOMS: atom_id res chain seq x y z
N MET A 1 -5.05 -0.44 -14.24
CA MET A 1 -5.47 0.91 -13.81
C MET A 1 -6.96 1.06 -14.05
N GLU A 2 -7.67 1.66 -13.09
CA GLU A 2 -9.09 1.99 -13.20
C GLU A 2 -9.30 3.43 -12.66
N LYS A 3 -10.15 4.21 -13.33
CA LYS A 3 -10.56 5.57 -12.94
C LYS A 3 -12.05 5.56 -12.59
N THR A 4 -12.42 6.06 -11.41
CA THR A 4 -13.81 6.11 -10.93
C THR A 4 -14.13 7.50 -10.38
N TYR A 5 -15.34 8.01 -10.62
CA TYR A 5 -15.82 9.23 -9.97
C TYR A 5 -16.58 8.84 -8.70
N GLU A 6 -16.05 9.19 -7.52
CA GLU A 6 -16.66 8.83 -6.23
C GLU A 6 -17.75 9.86 -5.81
N ALA A 7 -17.56 11.12 -6.21
CA ALA A 7 -18.46 12.24 -5.98
C ALA A 7 -18.25 13.31 -7.08
N PRO A 8 -19.14 14.32 -7.21
CA PRO A 8 -18.90 15.43 -8.14
C PRO A 8 -17.53 16.07 -7.89
N GLY A 9 -16.67 16.05 -8.91
CA GLY A 9 -15.31 16.61 -8.83
C GLY A 9 -14.28 15.77 -8.07
N GLN A 10 -14.61 14.56 -7.60
CA GLN A 10 -13.66 13.65 -6.95
C GLN A 10 -13.41 12.40 -7.79
N VAL A 11 -12.13 12.12 -8.04
CA VAL A 11 -11.67 11.02 -8.86
C VAL A 11 -10.80 10.09 -8.02
N LEU A 12 -11.07 8.79 -8.16
CA LEU A 12 -10.24 7.70 -7.66
C LEU A 12 -9.50 7.04 -8.82
N TYR A 13 -8.18 7.06 -8.78
CA TYR A 13 -7.34 6.23 -9.64
C TYR A 13 -6.82 5.05 -8.84
N LYS A 14 -6.97 3.83 -9.33
CA LYS A 14 -6.54 2.63 -8.59
C LYS A 14 -5.84 1.58 -9.45
N SER A 15 -4.94 0.86 -8.80
CA SER A 15 -4.30 -0.36 -9.29
C SER A 15 -4.48 -1.48 -8.27
N ARG A 16 -4.63 -2.72 -8.76
CA ARG A 16 -4.79 -3.90 -7.92
C ARG A 16 -3.91 -5.04 -8.42
N HIS A 17 -3.15 -5.62 -7.50
CA HIS A 17 -2.26 -6.74 -7.74
C HIS A 17 -2.39 -7.79 -6.64
N SER A 18 -2.17 -9.06 -6.98
CA SER A 18 -2.10 -10.14 -6.00
C SER A 18 -0.69 -10.68 -5.92
N LEU A 19 -0.14 -10.75 -4.72
CA LEU A 19 1.17 -11.33 -4.42
C LEU A 19 1.03 -12.45 -3.40
N ARG A 20 2.05 -13.28 -3.28
CA ARG A 20 2.17 -14.27 -2.21
C ARG A 20 3.39 -13.97 -1.37
N ASP A 21 3.22 -14.10 -0.05
CA ASP A 21 4.36 -14.08 0.86
C ASP A 21 5.15 -15.39 0.79
N ARG A 22 6.24 -15.47 1.56
CA ARG A 22 7.10 -16.67 1.62
C ARG A 22 6.39 -17.90 2.19
N SER A 23 5.37 -17.70 3.01
CA SER A 23 4.54 -18.76 3.60
C SER A 23 3.42 -19.22 2.66
N GLY A 24 3.28 -18.57 1.50
CA GLY A 24 2.29 -18.87 0.48
C GLY A 24 0.95 -18.15 0.66
N ASN A 25 0.81 -17.30 1.69
CA ASN A 25 -0.43 -16.56 1.91
C ASN A 25 -0.61 -15.50 0.83
N ALA A 26 -1.84 -15.38 0.34
CA ALA A 26 -2.18 -14.39 -0.67
C ALA A 26 -2.42 -13.02 -0.04
N TRP A 27 -1.87 -12.00 -0.67
CA TRP A 27 -2.07 -10.59 -0.36
C TRP A 27 -2.63 -9.89 -1.59
N GLN A 28 -3.66 -9.08 -1.39
CA GLN A 28 -4.14 -8.11 -2.37
C GLN A 28 -3.55 -6.75 -2.02
N LEU A 29 -2.86 -6.16 -2.99
CA LEU A 29 -2.31 -4.81 -2.92
C LEU A 29 -3.21 -3.91 -3.75
N ILE A 30 -3.79 -2.90 -3.12
CA ILE A 30 -4.64 -1.91 -3.77
C ILE A 30 -3.99 -0.56 -3.57
N PHE A 31 -3.28 -0.09 -4.58
CA PHE A 31 -2.76 1.26 -4.61
C PHE A 31 -3.81 2.18 -5.18
N PHE A 32 -4.04 3.33 -4.58
CA PHE A 32 -4.97 4.30 -5.11
C PHE A 32 -4.60 5.74 -4.76
N LYS A 33 -4.90 6.64 -5.69
CA LYS A 33 -4.87 8.09 -5.51
C LYS A 33 -6.29 8.60 -5.50
N ARG A 34 -6.63 9.43 -4.50
CA ARG A 34 -7.81 10.30 -4.57
C ARG A 34 -7.37 11.70 -4.93
N SER A 35 -8.08 12.33 -5.84
CA SER A 35 -7.85 13.73 -6.20
C SER A 35 -9.16 14.42 -6.52
N THR A 36 -9.18 15.74 -6.40
CA THR A 36 -10.15 16.57 -7.10
C THR A 36 -9.59 17.01 -8.45
N ASP A 37 -10.30 17.89 -9.15
CA ASP A 37 -9.77 18.52 -10.37
C ASP A 37 -8.57 19.46 -10.08
N THR A 38 -8.35 19.87 -8.83
CA THR A 38 -7.33 20.86 -8.46
C THR A 38 -6.25 20.37 -7.50
N GLU A 39 -6.50 19.30 -6.75
CA GLU A 39 -5.57 18.82 -5.71
C GLU A 39 -5.57 17.29 -5.57
N VAL A 40 -4.42 16.73 -5.16
CA VAL A 40 -4.34 15.35 -4.68
C VAL A 40 -4.79 15.35 -3.22
N LEU A 41 -5.72 14.47 -2.88
CA LEU A 41 -6.29 14.36 -1.54
C LEU A 41 -5.61 13.28 -0.69
N SER A 42 -5.15 12.20 -1.33
CA SER A 42 -4.39 11.13 -0.67
C SER A 42 -3.77 10.17 -1.69
N ILE A 43 -2.66 9.56 -1.29
CA ILE A 43 -2.02 8.46 -1.98
C ILE A 43 -1.88 7.31 -0.99
N SER A 44 -2.57 6.20 -1.23
CA SER A 44 -2.66 5.13 -0.25
C SER A 44 -2.38 3.75 -0.84
N LEU A 45 -1.79 2.89 -0.02
CA LEU A 45 -1.64 1.47 -0.28
C LEU A 45 -2.48 0.69 0.73
N ARG A 46 -3.50 -0.03 0.26
CA ARG A 46 -4.24 -0.98 1.07
C ARG A 46 -3.72 -2.39 0.84
N LEU A 47 -3.43 -3.08 1.93
CA LEU A 47 -3.02 -4.48 1.96
C LEU A 47 -4.16 -5.31 2.56
N VAL A 48 -4.63 -6.31 1.83
CA VAL A 48 -5.66 -7.23 2.30
C VAL A 48 -5.10 -8.64 2.25
N GLY A 49 -4.91 -9.24 3.42
CA GLY A 49 -4.50 -10.62 3.56
C GLY A 49 -5.69 -11.58 3.55
N PHE A 50 -5.44 -12.89 3.60
CA PHE A 50 -6.52 -13.87 3.71
C PHE A 50 -7.15 -13.87 5.12
N PRO A 51 -8.47 -13.69 5.25
CA PRO A 51 -9.15 -13.63 6.55
C PRO A 51 -8.89 -14.87 7.42
N GLY A 52 -8.61 -14.65 8.71
CA GLY A 52 -8.37 -15.73 9.68
C GLY A 52 -7.02 -16.45 9.54
N VAL A 53 -6.20 -16.09 8.54
CA VAL A 53 -4.84 -16.64 8.36
C VAL A 53 -3.78 -15.59 8.68
N VAL A 54 -4.03 -14.33 8.32
CA VAL A 54 -3.15 -13.20 8.65
C VAL A 54 -3.94 -12.09 9.32
N GLU A 55 -3.28 -11.42 10.25
CA GLU A 55 -3.81 -10.27 10.99
C GLU A 55 -2.80 -9.14 10.93
N VAL A 56 -3.26 -7.94 10.60
CA VAL A 56 -2.46 -6.72 10.57
C VAL A 56 -2.57 -6.06 11.93
N ALA A 57 -1.43 -5.78 12.56
CA ALA A 57 -1.43 -5.08 13.84
C ALA A 57 -1.72 -3.60 13.64
N HIS A 58 -2.55 -3.05 14.53
CA HIS A 58 -2.93 -1.64 14.56
C HIS A 58 -2.83 -1.07 15.98
N PRO A 59 -2.45 0.20 16.17
CA PRO A 59 -1.80 1.06 15.18
C PRO A 59 -0.33 0.66 14.99
N GLN A 60 0.10 0.36 13.76
CA GLN A 60 1.51 0.11 13.45
C GLN A 60 1.83 0.54 12.01
N PRO A 61 2.92 1.29 11.77
CA PRO A 61 3.27 1.73 10.42
C PRO A 61 3.74 0.55 9.55
N LEU A 62 3.63 0.73 8.25
CA LEU A 62 4.24 -0.17 7.27
C LEU A 62 5.69 0.24 7.05
N LYS A 63 6.61 -0.73 7.15
CA LYS A 63 8.03 -0.50 6.81
C LYS A 63 8.32 -1.01 5.41
N LEU A 64 9.03 -0.21 4.62
CA LEU A 64 9.51 -0.57 3.30
C LEU A 64 11.04 -0.61 3.33
N ILE A 65 11.61 -1.81 3.21
CA ILE A 65 13.05 -2.02 3.18
C ILE A 65 13.52 -2.10 1.73
N THR A 66 14.46 -1.23 1.39
CA THR A 66 15.05 -1.11 0.06
C THR A 66 16.58 -1.19 0.15
N ASP A 67 17.25 -1.25 -0.99
CA ASP A 67 18.72 -1.21 -1.04
C ASP A 67 19.28 0.18 -0.66
N SER A 68 18.46 1.24 -0.77
CA SER A 68 18.82 2.63 -0.44
C SER A 68 18.47 3.05 0.98
N GLY A 69 17.69 2.26 1.72
CA GLY A 69 17.26 2.57 3.08
C GLY A 69 15.91 2.00 3.46
N GLU A 70 15.39 2.49 4.59
CA GLU A 70 14.07 2.15 5.12
C GLU A 70 13.14 3.36 5.01
N PHE A 71 11.91 3.12 4.55
CA PHE A 71 10.84 4.10 4.51
C PHE A 71 9.69 3.64 5.43
N ILE A 72 8.98 4.61 5.99
CA ILE A 72 7.87 4.39 6.92
C ILE A 72 6.62 5.00 6.30
N ALA A 73 5.54 4.23 6.26
CA ALA A 73 4.23 4.67 5.81
C ALA A 73 3.24 4.57 6.98
N GLU A 74 2.56 5.68 7.28
CA GLU A 74 1.66 5.77 8.44
C GLU A 74 0.41 4.92 8.28
N ASP A 75 -0.07 4.33 9.38
CA ASP A 75 -1.29 3.52 9.40
C ASP A 75 -2.54 4.39 9.45
N MET A 76 -3.26 4.44 8.33
CA MET A 76 -4.50 5.20 8.20
C MET A 76 -5.69 4.55 8.91
N PHE A 77 -5.56 3.30 9.38
CA PHE A 77 -6.57 2.58 10.17
C PHE A 77 -6.18 2.46 11.65
N ALA A 78 -5.32 3.36 12.14
CA ALA A 78 -4.88 3.40 13.54
C ALA A 78 -6.02 3.37 14.59
N GLN A 79 -7.18 3.96 14.27
CA GLN A 79 -8.34 3.99 15.17
C GLN A 79 -9.29 2.79 14.96
N GLU A 80 -9.62 2.49 13.71
CA GLU A 80 -10.54 1.41 13.36
C GLU A 80 -10.20 0.86 11.98
N SER A 81 -9.89 -0.43 11.92
CA SER A 81 -9.69 -1.16 10.68
C SER A 81 -10.99 -1.86 10.26
N PRO A 82 -11.36 -1.86 8.97
CA PRO A 82 -12.58 -2.51 8.50
C PRO A 82 -12.58 -4.03 8.70
N ALA A 83 -11.40 -4.65 8.84
CA ALA A 83 -11.24 -6.05 9.22
C ALA A 83 -9.81 -6.33 9.73
N PRO A 84 -9.60 -7.33 10.60
CA PRO A 84 -8.28 -7.62 11.18
C PRO A 84 -7.18 -7.92 10.15
N ASN A 85 -7.54 -8.38 8.95
CA ASN A 85 -6.61 -8.75 7.88
C ASN A 85 -6.36 -7.60 6.88
N VAL A 86 -6.70 -6.34 7.24
CA VAL A 86 -6.64 -5.18 6.35
C VAL A 86 -5.78 -4.07 6.97
N GLY A 87 -4.73 -3.67 6.26
CA GLY A 87 -3.98 -2.44 6.55
C GLY A 87 -4.15 -1.41 5.43
N GLN A 88 -4.11 -0.12 5.77
CA GLN A 88 -4.05 0.95 4.78
C GLN A 88 -3.02 1.97 5.21
N TYR A 89 -2.10 2.29 4.30
CA TYR A 89 -0.94 3.11 4.62
C TYR A 89 -0.82 4.31 3.70
N ASP A 90 -0.37 5.42 4.27
CA ASP A 90 -0.10 6.66 3.54
C ASP A 90 1.26 6.61 2.84
N LEU A 91 1.27 6.84 1.53
CA LEU A 91 2.45 6.82 0.69
C LEU A 91 2.80 8.20 0.14
N GLU A 92 2.06 9.26 0.47
CA GLU A 92 2.19 10.57 -0.16
C GLU A 92 3.62 11.11 -0.13
N ASP A 93 4.26 11.07 1.04
CA ASP A 93 5.61 11.60 1.23
C ASP A 93 6.74 10.69 0.73
N ILE A 94 6.48 9.38 0.58
CA ILE A 94 7.54 8.41 0.29
C ILE A 94 7.51 7.86 -1.13
N LEU A 95 6.38 7.96 -1.85
CA LEU A 95 6.17 7.25 -3.11
C LEU A 95 7.26 7.55 -4.15
N PHE A 96 7.64 8.81 -4.30
CA PHE A 96 8.59 9.24 -5.32
C PHE A 96 10.05 8.97 -4.95
N ASP A 97 10.34 8.71 -3.67
CA ASP A 97 11.66 8.30 -3.19
C ASP A 97 11.86 6.79 -3.24
N LEU A 98 10.78 6.01 -3.40
CA LEU A 98 10.89 4.56 -3.56
C LEU A 98 11.59 4.20 -4.88
N PRO A 99 12.58 3.30 -4.85
CA PRO A 99 13.31 2.91 -6.04
C PRO A 99 12.41 2.09 -6.99
N THR A 100 12.59 2.28 -8.30
CA THR A 100 11.92 1.50 -9.35
C THR A 100 12.79 0.35 -9.88
N THR A 101 13.90 0.07 -9.20
CA THR A 101 14.82 -1.05 -9.47
C THR A 101 15.27 -1.68 -8.14
N GLY A 102 15.94 -2.84 -8.18
CA GLY A 102 16.46 -3.49 -6.97
C GLY A 102 15.43 -4.29 -6.18
N SER A 103 15.69 -4.52 -4.90
CA SER A 103 14.80 -5.29 -4.02
C SER A 103 13.99 -4.38 -3.10
N ILE A 104 12.67 -4.52 -3.11
CA ILE A 104 11.77 -3.85 -2.17
C ILE A 104 11.03 -4.91 -1.36
N ARG A 105 11.03 -4.77 -0.03
CA ARG A 105 10.25 -5.62 0.88
C ARG A 105 9.37 -4.77 1.76
N LEU A 106 8.09 -5.09 1.76
CA LEU A 106 7.13 -4.61 2.74
C LEU A 106 7.23 -5.50 3.98
N LEU A 107 7.36 -4.90 5.17
CA LEU A 107 7.19 -5.60 6.44
C LEU A 107 5.82 -5.22 6.99
N ILE A 108 4.83 -6.08 6.73
CA ILE A 108 3.44 -5.83 7.12
C ILE A 108 3.31 -6.17 8.61
N PRO A 109 2.89 -5.23 9.46
CA PRO A 109 2.95 -5.39 10.90
C PRO A 109 2.00 -6.48 11.42
N ASN A 110 2.45 -7.27 12.38
CA ASN A 110 1.66 -8.25 13.11
C ASN A 110 2.14 -8.32 14.58
N GLU A 111 1.26 -8.70 15.50
CA GLU A 111 1.59 -8.72 16.94
C GLU A 111 2.78 -9.61 17.30
N LYS A 112 3.00 -10.70 16.54
CA LYS A 112 4.08 -11.65 16.80
C LYS A 112 5.31 -11.35 15.97
N ASN A 113 5.16 -11.34 14.65
CA ASN A 113 6.23 -11.09 13.69
C ASN A 113 5.65 -10.55 12.39
N ASP A 114 6.25 -9.50 11.84
CA ASP A 114 5.85 -8.91 10.57
C ASP A 114 5.84 -9.93 9.43
N TYR A 115 4.92 -9.77 8.49
CA TYR A 115 4.88 -10.55 7.26
C TYR A 115 5.76 -9.89 6.18
N PRO A 116 6.90 -10.48 5.79
CA PRO A 116 7.71 -9.94 4.71
C PRO A 116 7.09 -10.27 3.36
N LEU A 117 6.72 -9.22 2.61
CA LEU A 117 6.19 -9.34 1.25
C LEU A 117 7.14 -8.66 0.26
N ARG A 118 7.65 -9.42 -0.71
CA ARG A 118 8.51 -8.85 -1.77
C ARG A 118 7.64 -8.10 -2.76
N LEU A 119 7.94 -6.82 -2.97
CA LEU A 119 7.26 -5.97 -3.94
C LEU A 119 8.09 -5.92 -5.23
N PRO A 120 7.53 -6.28 -6.40
CA PRO A 120 8.24 -6.10 -7.66
C PRO A 120 8.43 -4.61 -7.97
N PRO A 121 9.64 -4.15 -8.37
CA PRO A 121 9.89 -2.74 -8.65
C PRO A 121 9.01 -2.15 -9.77
N SER A 122 8.54 -3.00 -10.69
CA SER A 122 7.58 -2.60 -11.73
C SER A 122 6.24 -2.11 -11.16
N LEU A 123 5.82 -2.59 -9.98
CA LEU A 123 4.60 -2.09 -9.32
C LEU A 123 4.81 -0.66 -8.80
N VAL A 124 5.99 -0.36 -8.23
CA VAL A 124 6.32 1.00 -7.78
C VAL A 124 6.35 1.97 -8.96
N LEU A 125 6.96 1.57 -10.07
CA LEU A 125 6.94 2.36 -11.30
C LEU A 125 5.50 2.60 -11.80
N GLU A 126 4.65 1.58 -11.76
CA GLU A 126 3.23 1.72 -12.11
C GLU A 126 2.54 2.73 -11.19
N TRP A 127 2.79 2.68 -9.88
CA TRP A 127 2.19 3.59 -8.89
C TRP A 127 2.64 5.04 -9.09
N GLN A 128 3.95 5.27 -9.29
CA GLN A 128 4.49 6.59 -9.60
C GLN A 128 3.88 7.17 -10.89
N ASN A 129 3.72 6.34 -11.92
CA ASN A 129 3.04 6.75 -13.15
C ASN A 129 1.56 7.06 -12.91
N LEU A 130 0.86 6.25 -12.11
CA LEU A 130 -0.56 6.43 -11.80
C LEU A 130 -0.84 7.77 -11.13
N VAL A 131 0.08 8.27 -10.29
CA VAL A 131 -0.09 9.55 -9.60
C VAL A 131 0.07 10.75 -10.55
N ASN A 132 0.81 10.59 -11.65
CA ASN A 132 1.02 11.63 -12.65
C ASN A 132 -0.16 11.83 -13.63
N PHE A 133 -1.24 11.02 -13.54
CA PHE A 133 -2.47 11.14 -14.35
C PHE A 133 -3.63 11.80 -13.58
#